data_AF-A0A067E2S8-F1
#
_entry.id   AF-A0A067E2S8-F1
#
_cell.length_a   1.000
_cell.length_b   1.000
_cell.length_c   1.000
_cell.angle_alpha   90.00
_cell.angle_beta   90.00
_cell.angle_gamma   90.00
#
_symmetry.space_group_name_H-M   'P 1'
#
loop_
_entity.id
_entity.type
_entity.pdbx_description
1 polymer ?
#
loop_
_entity_poly.entity_id
_entity_poly.type
_entity_poly.pdbx_seq_one_letter_code
_entity_poly.pdbx_strand_id
1 'polypeptide(L)'
;MKRSVLTVFIFTATLLSCTTCALAVLRCGNCGPTPVPYPLSTGPNCGHQSYKIRCAAGILWFDARNGSSYMIASINPLSQRIIIRPPGPAGSTCTATDMRTQGIQLDDNLPFNITSSNTIMLLNCTDA
;
A
#
# COMPACT_ATOMS: atom_id res chain seq x y z
N MET A 1 21.83 33.22 -39.35
CA MET A 1 20.46 33.22 -38.78
C MET A 1 19.79 31.85 -38.80
N LYS A 2 19.64 31.16 -39.94
CA LYS A 2 18.93 29.86 -40.04
C LYS A 2 19.39 28.75 -39.06
N ARG A 3 20.70 28.60 -38.85
CA ARG A 3 21.26 27.60 -37.90
C ARG A 3 20.90 27.89 -36.44
N SER A 4 20.96 29.16 -36.01
CA SER A 4 20.66 29.56 -34.62
C SER A 4 19.19 29.37 -34.26
N VAL A 5 18.28 29.56 -35.23
CA VAL A 5 16.83 29.33 -35.05
C VAL A 5 16.55 27.84 -34.89
N LEU A 6 17.25 26.98 -35.65
CA LEU A 6 17.13 25.53 -35.53
C LEU A 6 17.61 25.03 -34.16
N THR A 7 18.71 25.58 -33.62
CA THR A 7 19.22 25.21 -32.30
C THR A 7 18.26 25.59 -31.18
N VAL A 8 17.63 26.77 -31.28
CA VAL A 8 16.61 27.22 -30.33
C VAL A 8 15.39 26.30 -30.37
N PHE A 9 14.93 25.88 -31.55
CA PHE A 9 13.81 24.94 -31.70
C PHE A 9 14.09 23.56 -31.11
N ILE A 10 15.32 23.05 -31.25
CA ILE A 10 15.71 21.76 -30.66
C ILE A 10 15.76 21.87 -29.14
N PHE A 11 16.33 22.95 -28.60
CA PHE A 11 16.39 23.18 -27.14
C PHE A 11 14.99 23.34 -26.52
N THR A 12 14.08 24.09 -27.16
CA THR A 12 12.71 24.23 -26.67
C THR A 12 11.93 22.91 -26.74
N ALA A 13 12.12 22.10 -27.79
CA ALA A 13 11.51 20.78 -27.90
C ALA A 13 12.03 19.79 -26.83
N THR A 14 13.31 19.85 -26.47
CA THR A 14 13.89 19.03 -25.38
C THR A 14 13.40 19.46 -23.99
N LEU A 15 13.14 20.75 -23.77
CA LEU A 15 12.56 21.25 -22.53
C LEU A 15 11.08 20.86 -22.40
N LEU A 16 10.33 20.88 -23.51
CA LEU A 16 8.91 20.51 -23.56
C LEU A 16 8.65 19.00 -23.38
N SER A 17 9.66 18.15 -23.58
CA SER A 17 9.56 16.71 -23.37
C SER A 17 9.79 16.30 -21.90
N CYS A 18 10.30 17.20 -21.06
CA CYS A 18 10.44 16.98 -19.61
C CYS A 18 9.22 17.41 -18.77
N THR A 19 8.22 18.06 -19.38
CA THR A 19 7.03 18.53 -18.65
C THR A 19 6.09 17.42 -18.15
N THR A 20 6.28 16.17 -18.59
CA THR A 20 5.52 15.00 -18.13
C THR A 20 6.15 14.28 -16.93
N CYS A 21 7.37 14.63 -16.53
CA CYS A 21 8.03 14.05 -15.35
C CYS A 21 7.51 14.62 -14.03
N ALA A 22 6.69 15.67 -14.07
CA ALA A 22 6.04 16.26 -12.91
C ALA A 22 4.57 15.81 -12.81
N LEU A 23 4.27 14.54 -13.07
CA LEU A 23 3.15 13.89 -12.37
C LEU A 23 3.54 13.90 -10.89
N ALA A 24 3.28 15.03 -10.25
CA ALA A 24 3.35 15.20 -8.82
C ALA A 24 2.65 13.97 -8.24
N VAL A 25 3.47 13.12 -7.68
CA VAL A 25 3.15 11.85 -7.10
C VAL A 25 2.09 12.13 -6.03
N LEU A 26 0.80 12.07 -6.42
CA LEU A 26 -0.26 12.67 -5.62
C LEU A 26 -0.46 11.79 -4.40
N ARG A 27 0.06 12.23 -3.25
CA ARG A 27 -0.17 11.55 -1.99
C ARG A 27 -1.67 11.52 -1.70
N CYS A 28 -2.18 10.39 -1.23
CA CYS A 28 -3.56 10.34 -0.75
C CYS A 28 -3.76 11.21 0.48
N GLY A 29 -5.00 11.65 0.68
CA GLY A 29 -5.42 12.31 1.92
C GLY A 29 -5.24 11.39 3.14
N ASN A 30 -5.48 11.94 4.32
CA ASN A 30 -5.45 11.15 5.54
C ASN A 30 -6.64 10.17 5.57
N CYS A 31 -6.43 9.00 6.17
CA CYS A 31 -7.50 8.09 6.54
C CYS A 31 -7.76 8.24 8.04
N GLY A 32 -8.83 8.95 8.39
CA GLY A 32 -9.04 9.40 9.77
C GLY A 32 -7.85 10.26 10.22
N PRO A 33 -7.25 9.99 11.40
CA PRO A 33 -6.07 10.71 11.87
C PRO A 33 -4.77 10.26 11.20
N THR A 34 -4.78 9.19 10.40
CA THR A 34 -3.55 8.56 9.89
C THR A 34 -3.15 9.13 8.53
N PRO A 35 -1.96 9.74 8.41
CA PRO A 35 -1.43 10.15 7.12
C PRO A 35 -1.13 8.94 6.22
N VAL A 36 -1.62 8.94 4.98
CA VAL A 36 -1.27 7.94 3.97
C VAL A 36 -0.07 8.41 3.14
N PRO A 37 1.16 7.90 3.35
CA PRO A 37 2.33 8.30 2.56
C PRO A 37 2.34 7.65 1.17
N TYR A 38 2.99 8.29 0.20
CA TYR A 38 3.31 7.63 -1.07
C TYR A 38 4.32 6.49 -0.84
N PRO A 39 4.23 5.32 -1.52
CA PRO A 39 3.38 4.99 -2.67
C PRO A 39 1.95 4.55 -2.37
N LEU A 40 1.53 4.47 -1.10
CA LEU A 40 0.24 3.90 -0.75
C LEU A 40 -0.93 4.66 -1.37
N SER A 41 -1.90 3.91 -1.89
CA SER A 41 -3.08 4.43 -2.57
C SER A 41 -4.35 4.00 -1.84
N THR A 42 -5.22 4.97 -1.51
CA THR A 42 -6.56 4.73 -0.97
C THR A 42 -7.67 5.08 -1.97
N GLY A 43 -7.32 5.44 -3.21
CA GLY A 43 -8.27 5.88 -4.21
C GLY A 43 -7.68 5.92 -5.64
N PRO A 44 -8.53 6.03 -6.67
CA PRO A 44 -8.10 5.90 -8.07
C PRO A 44 -7.16 7.03 -8.53
N ASN A 45 -7.24 8.19 -7.89
CA ASN A 45 -6.55 9.40 -8.34
C ASN A 45 -5.36 9.79 -7.45
N CYS A 46 -4.98 8.97 -6.48
CA CYS A 46 -3.87 9.24 -5.56
C CYS A 46 -3.07 7.98 -5.25
N GLY A 47 -1.81 8.14 -4.85
CA GLY A 47 -0.87 7.06 -4.63
C GLY A 47 -0.51 6.34 -5.93
N HIS A 48 0.23 5.24 -5.80
CA HIS A 48 0.50 4.33 -6.91
C HIS A 48 -0.49 3.17 -6.87
N GLN A 49 -1.11 2.85 -8.01
CA GLN A 49 -2.23 1.91 -8.05
C GLN A 49 -1.85 0.45 -7.74
N SER A 50 -0.57 0.10 -7.83
CA SER A 50 -0.05 -1.19 -7.34
C SER A 50 0.09 -1.28 -5.82
N TYR A 51 0.00 -0.16 -5.08
CA TYR A 51 0.17 -0.11 -3.62
C TYR A 51 -1.16 0.23 -2.94
N LYS A 52 -2.25 -0.39 -3.39
CA LYS A 52 -3.59 -0.14 -2.86
C LYS A 52 -3.74 -0.65 -1.44
N ILE A 53 -4.28 0.20 -0.57
CA ILE A 53 -4.80 -0.11 0.75
C ILE A 53 -6.16 0.54 0.88
N ARG A 54 -7.06 -0.05 1.66
CA ARG A 54 -8.43 0.46 1.80
C ARG A 54 -8.55 1.37 3.01
N CYS A 55 -9.18 2.52 2.83
CA CYS A 55 -9.62 3.36 3.94
C CYS A 55 -11.13 3.18 4.14
N ALA A 56 -11.55 2.71 5.31
CA ALA A 56 -12.96 2.53 5.64
C ALA A 56 -13.22 3.03 7.07
N ALA A 57 -14.19 3.93 7.23
CA ALA A 57 -14.54 4.54 8.52
C ALA A 57 -13.32 5.14 9.28
N GLY A 58 -12.39 5.75 8.55
CA GLY A 58 -11.17 6.35 9.13
C GLY A 58 -10.11 5.33 9.57
N ILE A 59 -10.28 4.06 9.22
CA ILE A 59 -9.34 2.97 9.53
C ILE A 59 -8.75 2.44 8.23
N LEU A 60 -7.43 2.21 8.25
CA LEU A 60 -6.70 1.62 7.13
C LEU A 60 -6.71 0.09 7.21
N TRP A 61 -6.90 -0.54 6.05
CA TRP A 61 -6.98 -1.98 5.86
C TRP A 61 -6.07 -2.40 4.72
N PHE A 62 -5.35 -3.50 4.92
CA PHE A 62 -4.62 -4.23 3.90
C PHE A 62 -5.50 -5.37 3.40
N ASP A 63 -5.94 -5.30 2.15
CA ASP A 63 -6.72 -6.37 1.52
C ASP A 63 -5.74 -7.33 0.85
N ALA A 64 -5.79 -8.60 1.23
CA ALA A 64 -4.96 -9.67 0.71
C ALA A 64 -5.77 -10.58 -0.23
N ARG A 65 -5.18 -11.68 -0.67
CA ARG A 65 -5.85 -12.66 -1.54
C ARG A 65 -7.03 -13.33 -0.81
N ASN A 66 -7.92 -13.96 -1.57
CA ASN A 66 -9.06 -14.74 -1.10
C ASN A 66 -10.08 -13.94 -0.25
N GLY A 67 -10.12 -12.62 -0.42
CA GLY A 67 -11.04 -11.73 0.30
C GLY A 67 -10.70 -11.56 1.78
N SER A 68 -9.48 -11.90 2.19
CA SER A 68 -8.97 -11.61 3.53
C SER A 68 -8.54 -10.16 3.65
N SER A 69 -8.78 -9.55 4.82
CA SER A 69 -8.44 -8.14 5.08
C SER A 69 -7.94 -7.97 6.50
N TYR A 70 -6.87 -7.19 6.65
CA TYR A 70 -6.17 -7.00 7.92
C TYR A 70 -6.09 -5.52 8.25
N MET A 71 -6.44 -5.14 9.48
CA MET A 71 -6.31 -3.75 9.93
C MET A 71 -4.83 -3.37 9.95
N ILE A 72 -4.49 -2.21 9.38
CA ILE A 72 -3.13 -1.67 9.45
C ILE A 72 -2.96 -0.99 10.82
N ALA A 73 -2.04 -1.50 11.62
CA ALA A 73 -1.69 -0.96 12.93
C ALA A 73 -0.81 0.28 12.83
N SER A 74 0.16 0.27 11.91
CA SER A 74 1.07 1.41 11.69
C SER A 74 1.70 1.38 10.30
N ILE A 75 2.16 2.55 9.87
CA ILE A 75 2.88 2.76 8.61
C ILE A 75 4.16 3.51 8.94
N ASN A 76 5.30 2.97 8.50
CA ASN A 76 6.58 3.64 8.55
C ASN A 76 7.05 3.95 7.11
N PRO A 77 6.94 5.21 6.66
CA PRO A 77 7.35 5.58 5.30
C PRO A 77 8.87 5.52 5.09
N LEU A 78 9.67 5.73 6.14
CA LEU A 78 11.14 5.71 6.03
C LEU A 78 11.67 4.31 5.76
N SER A 79 11.12 3.30 6.45
CA SER A 79 11.48 1.90 6.22
C SER A 79 10.63 1.22 5.15
N GLN A 80 9.64 1.93 4.58
CA GLN A 80 8.64 1.39 3.65
C GLN A 80 7.95 0.12 4.19
N ARG A 81 7.50 0.17 5.45
CA ARG A 81 6.86 -0.96 6.13
C ARG A 81 5.46 -0.60 6.60
N ILE A 82 4.56 -1.56 6.47
CA ILE A 82 3.25 -1.55 7.13
C ILE A 82 3.23 -2.68 8.14
N ILE A 83 2.64 -2.44 9.31
CA ILE A 83 2.38 -3.48 10.31
C ILE A 83 0.88 -3.72 10.30
N ILE A 84 0.47 -4.95 10.04
CA ILE A 84 -0.92 -5.38 10.10
C ILE A 84 -1.23 -6.04 11.45
N ARG A 85 -2.48 -5.96 11.89
CA ARG A 85 -2.95 -6.70 13.07
C ARG A 85 -3.25 -8.15 12.67
N PRO A 86 -2.88 -9.13 13.52
CA PRO A 86 -3.30 -10.50 13.31
C PRO A 86 -4.84 -10.59 13.44
N PRO A 87 -5.45 -11.63 12.83
CA PRO A 87 -6.86 -11.91 13.01
C PRO A 87 -7.15 -12.24 14.47
N GLY A 88 -8.33 -11.85 14.94
CA GLY A 88 -8.85 -12.32 16.21
C GLY A 88 -9.34 -13.78 16.14
N PRO A 89 -9.65 -14.38 17.30
CA PRO A 89 -10.25 -15.70 17.38
C PRO A 89 -11.67 -15.72 16.78
N ALA A 90 -12.03 -16.86 16.20
CA ALA A 90 -13.33 -17.12 15.61
C ALA A 90 -14.32 -17.51 16.73
N GLY A 91 -15.00 -16.50 17.29
CA GLY A 91 -15.92 -16.68 18.40
C GLY A 91 -15.19 -17.15 19.65
N SER A 92 -15.71 -18.18 20.31
CA SER A 92 -15.08 -18.84 21.46
C SER A 92 -14.14 -19.99 21.07
N THR A 93 -13.88 -20.20 19.77
CA THR A 93 -12.98 -21.27 19.33
C THR A 93 -11.55 -20.77 19.26
N CYS A 94 -10.59 -21.67 19.46
CA CYS A 94 -9.19 -21.35 19.27
C CYS A 94 -8.75 -21.52 17.80
N THR A 95 -9.47 -20.83 16.92
CA THR A 95 -9.18 -20.79 15.49
C THR A 95 -9.16 -19.33 15.05
N ALA A 96 -8.22 -18.92 14.21
CA ALA A 96 -8.19 -17.56 13.70
C ALA A 96 -9.32 -17.32 12.69
N THR A 97 -9.90 -16.11 12.69
CA THR A 97 -11.02 -15.72 11.80
C THR A 97 -10.70 -15.76 10.30
N ASP A 98 -9.42 -15.73 9.93
CA ASP A 98 -8.90 -15.82 8.57
C ASP A 98 -8.55 -17.26 8.15
N MET A 99 -8.74 -18.27 9.01
CA MET A 99 -8.49 -19.67 8.63
C MET A 99 -9.37 -20.13 7.46
N ARG A 100 -10.58 -19.58 7.36
CA ARG A 100 -11.48 -19.80 6.20
C ARG A 100 -10.90 -19.31 4.87
N THR A 101 -9.97 -18.36 4.90
CA THR A 101 -9.21 -17.85 3.75
C THR A 101 -7.79 -18.40 3.69
N GLN A 102 -7.48 -19.41 4.53
CA GLN A 102 -6.16 -20.00 4.71
C GLN A 102 -5.09 -19.00 5.15
N GLY A 103 -5.47 -18.05 6.02
CA GLY A 103 -4.56 -17.05 6.56
C GLY A 103 -4.25 -15.90 5.59
N ILE A 104 -3.17 -15.19 5.88
CA ILE A 104 -2.65 -14.14 4.99
C ILE A 104 -1.99 -14.77 3.76
N GLN A 105 -2.49 -14.38 2.60
CA GLN A 105 -1.90 -14.72 1.31
C GLN A 105 -1.73 -13.42 0.51
N LEU A 106 -0.49 -13.12 0.13
CA LEU A 106 -0.22 -11.95 -0.71
C LEU A 106 -0.62 -12.23 -2.16
N ASP A 107 -0.91 -11.17 -2.91
CA ASP A 107 -1.02 -11.27 -4.36
C ASP A 107 0.36 -11.09 -4.97
N ASP A 108 0.90 -12.13 -5.61
CA ASP A 108 2.23 -12.14 -6.22
C ASP A 108 2.38 -11.10 -7.35
N ASN A 109 1.27 -10.54 -7.84
CA ASN A 109 1.30 -9.45 -8.82
C ASN A 109 1.49 -8.06 -8.19
N LEU A 110 1.43 -7.96 -6.86
CA LEU A 110 1.56 -6.71 -6.11
C LEU A 110 2.92 -6.62 -5.41
N PRO A 111 3.45 -5.39 -5.20
CA PRO A 111 4.80 -5.15 -4.68
C PRO A 111 4.89 -5.25 -3.15
N PHE A 112 4.19 -6.22 -2.55
CA PHE A 112 4.22 -6.44 -1.10
C PHE A 112 4.95 -7.74 -0.78
N ASN A 113 5.81 -7.70 0.24
CA ASN A 113 6.53 -8.86 0.74
C ASN A 113 6.42 -8.93 2.27
N ILE A 114 6.35 -10.14 2.81
CA ILE A 114 6.40 -10.37 4.26
C ILE A 114 7.85 -10.22 4.72
N THR A 115 8.09 -9.35 5.69
CA THR A 115 9.41 -9.18 6.29
C THR A 115 9.76 -10.36 7.19
N SER A 116 11.02 -10.76 7.24
CA SER A 116 11.49 -11.83 8.14
C SER A 116 11.38 -11.48 9.63
N SER A 117 11.36 -10.19 9.95
CA SER A 117 11.15 -9.67 11.30
C SER A 117 9.66 -9.37 11.48
N ASN A 118 8.99 -10.00 12.47
CA ASN A 118 7.60 -9.77 12.91
C ASN A 118 6.48 -10.71 12.41
N THR A 119 6.78 -11.92 11.92
CA THR A 119 5.71 -12.94 11.81
C THR A 119 5.45 -13.54 13.20
N ILE A 120 4.37 -13.11 13.87
CA ILE A 120 3.92 -13.70 15.13
C ILE A 120 2.92 -14.80 14.79
N MET A 121 3.29 -16.06 15.00
CA MET A 121 2.35 -17.18 15.02
C MET A 121 1.77 -17.30 16.43
N LEU A 122 0.46 -17.06 16.58
CA LEU A 122 -0.23 -17.39 17.83
C LEU A 122 -0.45 -18.90 17.87
N LEU A 123 0.41 -19.58 18.61
CA LEU A 123 0.38 -21.02 18.83
C LEU A 123 0.20 -21.27 20.33
N ASN A 124 -1.03 -21.14 20.83
CA ASN A 124 -1.42 -21.75 22.11
C ASN A 124 -2.93 -21.70 22.28
N CYS A 125 -3.54 -22.87 22.33
CA CYS A 125 -4.97 -23.09 22.46
C CYS A 125 -5.19 -24.07 23.61
N THR A 126 -4.89 -23.65 24.83
CA THR A 126 -5.25 -24.44 26.01
C THR A 126 -6.66 -24.05 26.44
N ASP A 127 -7.56 -25.04 26.31
CA ASP A 127 -8.96 -25.07 26.76
C ASP A 127 -9.94 -24.14 26.01
N ALA A 128 -10.36 -24.56 24.81
CA ALA A 128 -11.62 -24.15 24.21
C ALA A 128 -12.80 -24.92 24.84
#